data_AF-A0A5A9GM99-F1
#
_entry.id   AF-A0A5A9GM99-F1
#
_cell.length_a   1.000
_cell.length_b   1.000
_cell.length_c   1.000
_cell.angle_alpha   90.00
_cell.angle_beta   90.00
_cell.angle_gamma   90.00
#
_symmetry.space_group_name_H-M   'P 1'
#
loop_
_entity.id
_entity.type
_entity.pdbx_description
1 polymer ?
#
loop_
_entity_poly.entity_id
_entity_poly.type
_entity_poly.pdbx_seq_one_letter_code
_entity_poly.pdbx_strand_id
1 'polypeptide(L)'
;MGKTVRVDTEINEELLASLQRLADRQGGTRDQLIEHAVRLLVESEERFAAAVQEGVEALDAGDVIDHRDVETAFTTKFGSSP
;
A
#
# COMPACT_ATOMS: atom_id res chain seq x y z
N MET A 1 22.95 6.65 -4.96
CA MET A 1 22.07 6.49 -6.14
C MET A 1 22.03 5.02 -6.50
N GLY A 2 20.86 4.39 -6.39
CA GLY A 2 20.69 3.01 -6.85
C GLY A 2 20.83 2.93 -8.37
N LYS A 3 21.29 1.77 -8.86
CA LYS A 3 21.38 1.50 -10.30
C LYS A 3 19.99 1.24 -10.86
N THR A 4 19.61 1.91 -11.95
CA THR A 4 18.39 1.59 -12.70
C THR A 4 18.56 0.28 -13.45
N VAL A 5 17.53 -0.56 -13.43
CA VAL A 5 17.48 -1.86 -14.13
C VAL A 5 16.21 -1.87 -14.99
N ARG A 6 16.28 -2.45 -16.19
CA ARG A 6 15.11 -2.64 -17.06
C ARG A 6 14.41 -3.94 -16.66
N VAL A 7 13.08 -3.88 -16.56
CA VAL A 7 12.21 -5.02 -16.33
C VAL A 7 11.33 -5.17 -17.57
N ASP A 8 11.34 -6.35 -18.17
CA ASP A 8 10.49 -6.70 -19.31
C ASP A 8 9.43 -7.71 -18.82
N THR A 9 8.17 -7.48 -19.18
CA THR A 9 7.05 -8.35 -18.79
C THR A 9 5.96 -8.34 -19.85
N GLU A 10 5.21 -9.42 -19.95
CA GLU A 10 4.07 -9.52 -20.85
C GLU A 10 2.81 -9.02 -20.14
N ILE A 11 2.05 -8.15 -20.81
CA ILE A 11 0.72 -7.71 -20.38
C ILE A 11 -0.27 -7.87 -21.52
N ASN A 12 -1.54 -8.08 -21.17
CA ASN A 12 -2.59 -8.17 -22.18
C ASN A 12 -2.91 -6.79 -22.80
N GLU A 13 -3.53 -6.81 -23.97
CA GLU A 13 -3.86 -5.61 -24.74
C GLU A 13 -4.81 -4.67 -23.98
N GLU A 14 -5.73 -5.22 -23.18
CA GLU A 14 -6.69 -4.45 -22.39
C GLU A 14 -5.99 -3.60 -21.31
N LEU A 15 -5.03 -4.19 -20.60
CA LEU A 15 -4.23 -3.50 -19.60
C LEU A 15 -3.36 -2.45 -20.26
N LEU A 16 -2.72 -2.75 -21.38
CA LEU A 16 -1.94 -1.78 -22.14
C LEU A 16 -2.79 -0.56 -22.54
N ALA A 17 -3.99 -0.79 -23.09
CA ALA A 17 -4.90 0.28 -23.47
C ALA A 17 -5.35 1.11 -22.26
N SER A 18 -5.58 0.46 -21.12
CA SER A 18 -5.97 1.13 -19.87
C SER A 18 -4.85 2.00 -19.29
N LEU A 19 -3.62 1.49 -19.29
CA LEU A 19 -2.42 2.23 -18.88
C LEU A 19 -2.18 3.45 -19.76
N GLN A 20 -2.37 3.32 -21.09
CA GLN A 20 -2.26 4.44 -22.01
C GLN A 20 -3.29 5.54 -21.67
N ARG A 21 -4.58 5.18 -21.56
CA ARG A 21 -5.63 6.15 -21.22
C ARG A 21 -5.39 6.85 -19.88
N LEU A 22 -4.84 6.14 -18.90
CA LEU A 22 -4.56 6.69 -17.60
C LEU A 22 -3.36 7.66 -17.64
N ALA A 23 -2.28 7.28 -18.33
CA ALA A 23 -1.11 8.13 -18.53
C ALA A 23 -1.48 9.43 -19.27
N ASP A 24 -2.28 9.33 -20.33
CA ASP A 24 -2.75 10.49 -21.11
C ASP A 24 -3.55 11.48 -20.24
N ARG A 25 -4.39 10.97 -19.32
CA ARG A 25 -5.18 11.80 -18.40
C ARG A 25 -4.31 12.51 -17.35
N GLN A 26 -3.22 11.88 -16.91
CA GLN A 26 -2.35 12.40 -15.85
C GLN A 26 -1.19 13.25 -16.40
N GLY A 27 -1.00 13.32 -17.71
CA GLY A 27 0.07 14.10 -18.35
C GLY A 27 1.46 13.47 -18.23
N GLY A 28 1.54 12.13 -18.15
CA GLY A 28 2.79 11.38 -18.02
C GLY A 28 2.95 10.29 -19.08
N THR A 29 4.05 9.55 -19.03
CA THR A 29 4.24 8.36 -19.88
C THR A 29 3.72 7.10 -19.18
N ARG A 30 3.40 6.07 -19.97
CA ARG A 30 3.05 4.75 -19.42
C ARG A 30 4.16 4.20 -18.53
N ASP A 31 5.41 4.38 -18.91
CA ASP A 31 6.57 3.84 -18.17
C ASP A 31 6.66 4.49 -16.78
N GLN A 32 6.44 5.82 -16.70
CA GLN A 32 6.39 6.54 -15.42
C GLN A 32 5.22 6.07 -14.55
N LEU A 33 4.06 5.82 -15.15
CA LEU A 33 2.89 5.30 -14.46
C LEU A 33 3.15 3.89 -13.89
N ILE A 34 3.74 3.00 -14.70
CA ILE A 34 4.09 1.63 -14.29
C ILE A 34 5.12 1.67 -13.16
N GLU A 35 6.18 2.46 -13.32
CA GLU A 35 7.21 2.63 -12.29
C GLU A 35 6.60 3.11 -10.97
N HIS A 36 5.73 4.12 -11.03
CA HIS A 36 5.07 4.65 -9.85
C HIS A 36 4.14 3.63 -9.20
N ALA A 37 3.33 2.92 -9.98
CA ALA A 37 2.42 1.89 -9.48
C ALA A 37 3.16 0.73 -8.80
N VAL A 38 4.23 0.23 -9.43
CA VAL A 38 5.06 -0.84 -8.86
C VAL A 38 5.72 -0.39 -7.56
N ARG A 39 6.21 0.86 -7.51
CA ARG A 39 6.80 1.42 -6.29
C ARG A 39 5.79 1.46 -5.14
N LEU A 40 4.60 2.01 -5.40
CA LEU A 40 3.55 2.08 -4.37
C LEU A 40 3.13 0.70 -3.88
N LEU A 41 3.06 -0.29 -4.78
CA LEU A 41 2.80 -1.68 -4.41
C LEU A 41 3.87 -2.20 -3.46
N VAL A 42 5.14 -2.11 -3.83
CA VAL A 42 6.26 -2.62 -3.00
C VAL A 42 6.29 -1.93 -1.64
N GLU A 43 6.20 -0.60 -1.61
CA GLU A 43 6.18 0.16 -0.36
C GLU A 43 4.99 -0.21 0.54
N SER A 44 3.84 -0.51 -0.06
CA SER A 44 2.64 -0.96 0.67
C SER A 44 2.85 -2.36 1.26
N GLU A 45 3.37 -3.30 0.48
CA GLU A 45 3.62 -4.68 0.93
C GLU A 45 4.69 -4.73 2.02
N GLU A 46 5.78 -3.96 1.89
CA GLU A 46 6.82 -3.85 2.92
C GLU A 46 6.26 -3.27 4.22
N ARG A 47 5.44 -2.22 4.12
CA ARG A 47 4.81 -1.62 5.30
C ARG A 47 3.81 -2.57 5.96
N PHE A 48 3.03 -3.30 5.17
CA PHE A 48 2.11 -4.31 5.67
C PHE A 48 2.84 -5.43 6.40
N ALA A 49 3.89 -6.00 5.78
CA ALA A 49 4.70 -7.04 6.39
C ALA A 49 5.35 -6.57 7.70
N ALA A 50 5.89 -5.35 7.73
CA ALA A 50 6.45 -4.77 8.94
C ALA A 50 5.41 -4.61 10.06
N ALA A 51 4.22 -4.09 9.73
CA ALA A 51 3.13 -3.92 10.71
C ALA A 51 2.60 -5.26 11.24
N VAL A 52 2.54 -6.29 10.40
CA VAL A 52 2.18 -7.65 10.83
C VAL A 52 3.22 -8.19 11.80
N GLN A 53 4.51 -8.05 11.46
CA GLN A 53 5.60 -8.51 12.32
C GLN A 53 5.58 -7.79 13.67
N GLU A 54 5.40 -6.48 13.69
CA GLU A 54 5.24 -5.68 14.92
C GLU A 54 4.08 -6.20 15.78
N GLY A 55 2.93 -6.49 15.17
CA GLY A 55 1.78 -7.04 15.88
C GLY A 55 2.02 -8.43 16.48
N VAL A 56 2.77 -9.29 15.78
CA VAL A 56 3.17 -10.61 16.30
C VAL A 56 4.10 -10.44 17.51
N GLU A 57 5.09 -9.57 17.42
CA GLU A 57 6.02 -9.30 18.52
C GLU A 57 5.31 -8.70 19.74
N ALA A 58 4.36 -7.79 19.53
CA ALA A 58 3.53 -7.22 20.60
C ALA A 58 2.67 -8.31 21.27
N LEU A 59 2.08 -9.22 20.49
CA LEU A 59 1.33 -10.34 21.03
C LEU A 59 2.20 -11.27 21.88
N ASP A 60 3.39 -11.62 21.40
CA ASP A 60 4.35 -12.46 22.12
C ASP A 60 4.85 -11.80 23.41
N ALA A 61 4.99 -10.47 23.41
CA ALA A 61 5.34 -9.67 24.59
C ALA A 61 4.15 -9.44 25.54
N GLY A 62 2.93 -9.80 25.14
CA GLY A 62 1.70 -9.50 25.87
C GLY A 62 1.29 -8.01 25.84
N ASP A 63 1.89 -7.21 24.95
CA ASP A 63 1.56 -5.80 24.72
C ASP A 63 0.32 -5.68 23.82
N VAL A 64 -0.80 -6.16 24.36
CA VAL A 64 -2.10 -6.17 23.69
C VAL A 64 -3.14 -5.47 24.55
N ILE A 65 -4.10 -4.83 23.90
CA ILE A 65 -5.21 -4.12 24.54
C ILE A 65 -6.53 -4.85 24.23
N ASP A 66 -7.44 -4.91 25.20
CA ASP A 66 -8.77 -5.50 24.98
C ASP A 66 -9.53 -4.68 23.94
N HIS A 67 -10.28 -5.38 23.08
CA HIS A 67 -11.04 -4.73 22.02
C HIS A 67 -12.01 -3.66 22.53
N ARG A 68 -12.62 -3.86 23.71
CA ARG A 68 -13.53 -2.88 24.32
C ARG A 68 -12.83 -1.58 24.69
N ASP A 69 -11.56 -1.66 25.09
CA ASP A 69 -10.77 -0.48 25.42
C ASP A 69 -10.38 0.28 24.15
N VAL A 70 -10.12 -0.43 23.05
CA VAL A 70 -9.92 0.18 21.71
C VAL A 70 -11.18 0.92 21.25
N GLU A 71 -12.35 0.28 21.32
CA GLU A 71 -13.64 0.91 20.97
C GLU A 71 -13.92 2.17 21.80
N THR A 72 -13.65 2.09 23.10
CA THR A 72 -13.82 3.21 24.04
C THR A 72 -12.88 4.35 23.69
N ALA A 73 -11.60 4.07 23.43
CA ALA A 73 -10.60 5.07 23.05
C ALA A 73 -10.95 5.73 21.71
N PHE A 74 -11.39 4.94 20.72
CA PHE A 74 -11.81 5.44 19.42
C PHE A 74 -13.02 6.37 19.53
N THR A 75 -14.07 5.94 20.22
CA THR A 75 -15.29 6.73 20.44
C THR A 75 -14.99 8.01 21.20
N THR A 76 -14.09 7.96 22.18
CA THR A 76 -13.66 9.14 22.94
C THR A 76 -12.94 10.16 22.05
N LYS A 77 -12.12 9.68 21.10
CA LYS A 77 -11.28 10.53 20.26
C LYS A 77 -12.00 11.10 19.03
N PHE A 78 -12.89 10.32 18.42
CA PHE A 78 -13.52 10.66 17.14
C PHE A 78 -15.04 10.82 17.24
N GLY A 79 -15.62 10.57 18.41
CA GLY A 79 -17.08 10.47 18.58
C GLY A 79 -17.60 9.11 18.14
N SER A 80 -18.88 8.86 18.43
CA SER A 80 -19.57 7.69 17.87
C SER A 80 -19.73 7.87 16.36
N SER A 81 -19.34 6.85 15.58
CA SER A 81 -19.74 6.79 14.17
C SER A 81 -21.27 6.75 14.10
N PRO A 82 -21.91 7.48 13.18
CA PRO A 82 -23.36 7.38 12.96
C PRO A 82 -23.79 5.98 12.53
#